data_AF-A0A2S9FEX6-F1
#
_entry.id   AF-A0A2S9FEX6-F1
#
_cell.length_a   1.000
_cell.length_b   1.000
_cell.length_c   1.000
_cell.angle_alpha   90.00
_cell.angle_beta   90.00
_cell.angle_gamma   90.00
#
_symmetry.space_group_name_H-M   'P 1'
#
loop_
_entity.id
_entity.type
_entity.pdbx_description
1 polymer ?
#
loop_
_entity_poly.entity_id
_entity_poly.type
_entity_poly.pdbx_seq_one_letter_code
_entity_poly.pdbx_strand_id
1 'polypeptide(L)'
;MWPRVWQVACTVDHVAEPGDHFEYRCGPYSVLVVRGDDGELRAFQNVCRHRGNTLCSGTASGLRELKCGYHGWTWDLSGELKRVPNRKGFGTLPMSDLPLIAVNVDVWERLVFVNLDTNAMPLADYLEDLPADIAWCRLGDFRCYATMTIDVDANWKTIADGFSETYHIQTLHPELHRCMDDVYAPQTIWGHTGKSEQRYGVASPQIKDALTNAEIWDAYVSTQGMLMGVAEGTPYPADQARPDQSVDEVIADRTRAFAAERGVD
;
A
#
# COMPACT_ATOMS: atom_id res chain seq x y z
N MET A 1 -16.95 -10.28 1.03
CA MET A 1 -16.67 -8.86 0.80
C MET A 1 -15.51 -8.73 -0.17
N TRP A 2 -14.32 -9.19 0.20
CA TRP A 2 -13.06 -9.13 -0.58
C TRP A 2 -13.14 -9.22 -2.11
N PRO A 3 -13.81 -10.19 -2.73
CA PRO A 3 -13.83 -10.25 -4.20
C PRO A 3 -14.63 -9.13 -4.88
N ARG A 4 -15.31 -8.25 -4.13
CA ARG A 4 -16.21 -7.20 -4.66
C ARG A 4 -15.86 -5.80 -4.19
N VAL A 5 -14.66 -5.59 -3.64
CA VAL A 5 -14.16 -4.27 -3.24
C VAL A 5 -12.78 -4.06 -3.82
N TRP A 6 -12.44 -2.81 -4.09
CA TRP A 6 -11.09 -2.45 -4.51
C TRP A 6 -10.11 -2.64 -3.35
N GLN A 7 -9.02 -3.36 -3.60
CA GLN A 7 -8.00 -3.67 -2.61
C GLN A 7 -6.64 -3.23 -3.13
N VAL A 8 -5.85 -2.57 -2.28
CA VAL A 8 -4.44 -2.28 -2.58
C VAL A 8 -3.68 -3.61 -2.66
N ALA A 9 -3.14 -3.91 -3.84
CA ALA A 9 -2.40 -5.13 -4.11
C ALA A 9 -0.90 -4.96 -3.86
N CYS A 10 -0.33 -3.90 -4.44
CA CYS A 10 1.08 -3.56 -4.36
C CYS A 10 1.28 -2.09 -4.76
N THR A 11 2.53 -1.66 -4.88
CA THR A 11 2.87 -0.38 -5.53
C THR A 11 3.28 -0.60 -6.97
N VAL A 12 3.23 0.46 -7.79
CA VAL A 12 3.70 0.43 -9.18
C VAL A 12 5.18 0.03 -9.30
N ASP A 13 5.98 0.22 -8.24
CA ASP A 13 7.39 -0.20 -8.20
C ASP A 13 7.56 -1.72 -8.32
N HIS A 14 6.57 -2.50 -7.89
CA HIS A 14 6.60 -3.96 -7.98
C HIS A 14 6.32 -4.48 -9.40
N VAL A 15 5.79 -3.62 -10.28
CA VAL A 15 5.32 -3.95 -11.64
C VAL A 15 5.70 -2.85 -12.63
N ALA A 16 6.93 -2.35 -12.50
CA ALA A 16 7.43 -1.18 -13.21
C ALA A 16 7.79 -1.52 -14.67
N GLU A 17 8.47 -2.64 -14.89
CA GLU A 17 9.00 -3.03 -16.20
C GLU A 17 8.22 -4.22 -16.79
N PRO A 18 8.15 -4.36 -18.11
CA PRO A 18 7.57 -5.53 -18.77
C PRO A 18 8.08 -6.87 -18.22
N GLY A 19 7.15 -7.75 -17.87
CA GLY A 19 7.42 -9.05 -17.25
C GLY A 19 7.57 -9.01 -15.73
N ASP A 20 7.57 -7.83 -15.10
CA ASP A 20 7.42 -7.72 -13.66
C ASP A 20 6.03 -8.18 -13.24
N HIS A 21 5.98 -8.95 -12.16
CA HIS A 21 4.72 -9.46 -11.62
C HIS A 21 4.73 -9.53 -10.10
N PHE A 22 3.52 -9.47 -9.56
CA PHE A 22 3.24 -9.54 -8.14
C PHE A 22 2.04 -10.45 -7.88
N GLU A 23 2.19 -11.40 -6.96
CA GLU A 23 1.07 -12.20 -6.43
C GLU A 23 0.41 -11.49 -5.25
N TYR A 24 -0.81 -11.01 -5.45
CA TYR A 24 -1.67 -10.55 -4.37
C TYR A 24 -2.50 -11.69 -3.79
N ARG A 25 -2.57 -11.80 -2.46
CA ARG A 25 -3.33 -12.83 -1.75
C ARG A 25 -4.28 -12.22 -0.74
N CYS A 26 -5.53 -12.66 -0.76
CA CYS A 26 -6.53 -12.30 0.24
C CYS A 26 -7.37 -13.53 0.59
N GLY A 27 -7.12 -14.12 1.76
CA GLY A 27 -7.71 -15.39 2.17
C GLY A 27 -7.48 -16.49 1.10
N PRO A 28 -8.53 -17.09 0.53
CA PRO A 28 -8.39 -18.14 -0.49
C PRO A 28 -8.10 -17.60 -1.90
N TYR A 29 -8.14 -16.28 -2.13
CA TYR A 29 -7.98 -15.68 -3.44
C TYR A 29 -6.50 -15.36 -3.72
N SER A 30 -6.04 -15.69 -4.93
CA SER A 30 -4.72 -15.30 -5.44
C SER A 30 -4.89 -14.61 -6.80
N VAL A 31 -4.34 -13.41 -6.92
CA VAL A 31 -4.39 -12.57 -8.12
C VAL A 31 -2.96 -12.33 -8.58
N LEU A 32 -2.70 -12.58 -9.86
CA LEU A 32 -1.47 -12.25 -10.52
C LEU A 32 -1.62 -10.87 -11.15
N VAL A 33 -0.84 -9.90 -10.68
CA VAL A 33 -0.68 -8.60 -11.34
C VAL A 33 0.59 -8.65 -12.18
N VAL A 34 0.55 -8.22 -13.44
CA VAL A 34 1.69 -8.31 -14.36
C VAL A 34 1.73 -7.13 -15.33
N ARG A 35 2.95 -6.66 -15.62
CA ARG A 35 3.23 -5.69 -16.68
C ARG A 35 3.44 -6.42 -18.01
N GLY A 36 2.61 -6.15 -19.01
CA GLY A 36 2.76 -6.74 -20.34
C GLY A 36 3.96 -6.20 -21.11
N ASP A 37 4.33 -6.89 -22.20
CA ASP A 37 5.36 -6.42 -23.15
C ASP A 37 5.01 -5.10 -23.84
N ASP A 38 3.72 -4.76 -23.88
CA ASP A 38 3.17 -3.49 -24.36
C ASP A 38 3.15 -2.38 -23.29
N GLY A 39 3.62 -2.67 -22.08
CA GLY A 39 3.59 -1.74 -20.96
C GLY A 39 2.24 -1.63 -20.25
N GLU A 40 1.19 -2.33 -20.70
CA GLU A 40 -0.11 -2.30 -20.03
C GLU A 40 -0.09 -3.12 -18.73
N LEU A 41 -0.79 -2.62 -17.71
CA LEU A 41 -0.98 -3.33 -16.45
C LEU A 41 -2.15 -4.28 -16.58
N ARG A 42 -1.97 -5.54 -16.19
CA ARG A 42 -3.04 -6.53 -16.21
C ARG A 42 -3.09 -7.30 -14.91
N ALA A 43 -4.28 -7.78 -14.57
CA ALA A 43 -4.47 -8.71 -13.46
C ALA A 43 -5.32 -9.90 -13.89
N PHE A 44 -4.98 -11.07 -13.34
CA PHE A 44 -5.68 -12.31 -13.58
C PHE A 44 -5.88 -13.08 -12.28
N GLN A 45 -6.91 -13.90 -12.20
CA GLN A 45 -6.93 -14.96 -11.19
C GLN A 45 -5.71 -15.85 -11.44
N ASN A 46 -4.89 -16.07 -10.41
CA ASN A 46 -3.62 -16.80 -10.50
C ASN A 46 -3.85 -18.32 -10.53
N VAL A 47 -4.59 -18.77 -11.55
CA VAL A 47 -5.12 -20.11 -11.67
C VAL A 47 -5.08 -20.59 -13.12
N CYS A 48 -4.42 -21.72 -13.33
CA CYS A 48 -4.36 -22.38 -14.61
C CYS A 48 -5.75 -22.85 -15.03
N ARG A 49 -6.19 -22.50 -16.24
CA ARG A 49 -7.50 -22.90 -16.80
C ARG A 49 -7.65 -24.39 -17.06
N HIS A 50 -6.58 -25.18 -16.99
CA HIS A 50 -6.64 -26.63 -17.19
C HIS A 50 -7.15 -27.36 -15.94
N ARG A 51 -6.41 -27.28 -14.82
CA ARG A 51 -6.71 -28.01 -13.57
C ARG A 51 -6.45 -27.20 -12.30
N GLY A 52 -6.43 -25.88 -12.41
CA GLY A 52 -6.42 -25.01 -11.23
C GLY A 52 -5.06 -24.82 -10.55
N ASN A 53 -3.95 -25.28 -11.14
CA ASN A 53 -2.62 -25.04 -10.57
C ASN A 53 -2.28 -23.54 -10.57
N THR A 54 -1.62 -23.04 -9.53
CA THR A 54 -1.05 -21.69 -9.50
C THR A 54 -0.08 -21.48 -10.66
N LEU A 55 -0.07 -20.27 -11.25
CA LEU A 55 0.83 -19.94 -12.37
C LEU A 55 2.15 -19.34 -11.88
N CYS A 56 2.07 -18.35 -11.00
CA CYS A 56 3.22 -17.63 -10.44
C CYS A 56 3.10 -17.53 -8.92
N SER A 57 4.21 -17.41 -8.19
CA SER A 57 4.17 -17.25 -6.74
C SER A 57 5.11 -16.14 -6.29
N GLY A 58 4.62 -15.30 -5.37
CA GLY A 58 5.34 -14.14 -4.88
C GLY A 58 5.56 -13.05 -5.94
N THR A 59 6.69 -12.37 -5.84
CA THR A 59 7.07 -11.22 -6.69
C THR A 59 8.35 -11.55 -7.43
N ALA A 60 8.39 -11.29 -8.73
CA ALA A 60 9.59 -11.46 -9.54
C ALA A 60 9.53 -10.66 -10.85
N SER A 61 10.68 -10.57 -11.51
CA SER A 61 10.87 -9.79 -12.73
C SER A 61 11.19 -10.66 -13.94
N GLY A 62 10.97 -10.10 -15.13
CA GLY A 62 11.44 -10.69 -16.40
C GLY A 62 10.65 -11.89 -16.92
N LEU A 63 9.39 -12.06 -16.51
CA LEU A 63 8.50 -13.03 -17.15
C LEU A 63 8.36 -12.70 -18.65
N ARG A 64 8.37 -13.75 -19.48
CA ARG A 64 8.07 -13.65 -20.92
C ARG A 64 6.78 -14.38 -21.30
N GLU A 65 6.37 -15.34 -20.47
CA GLU A 65 5.18 -16.13 -20.64
C GLU A 65 4.69 -16.65 -19.29
N LEU A 66 3.40 -16.92 -19.18
CA LEU A 66 2.77 -17.51 -18.00
C LEU A 66 2.63 -19.01 -18.22
N LYS A 67 3.66 -19.76 -17.86
CA LYS A 67 3.71 -21.21 -18.06
C LYS A 67 3.33 -21.95 -16.79
N CYS A 68 2.25 -22.73 -16.84
CA CYS A 68 1.81 -23.57 -15.74
C CYS A 68 2.82 -24.69 -15.45
N GLY A 69 3.31 -24.74 -14.20
CA GLY A 69 4.27 -25.76 -13.74
C GLY A 69 3.74 -27.19 -13.72
N TYR A 70 2.41 -27.40 -13.82
CA TYR A 70 1.84 -28.74 -13.81
C TYR A 70 1.94 -29.44 -15.17
N HIS A 71 1.30 -28.88 -16.20
CA HIS A 71 1.20 -29.51 -17.53
C HIS A 71 1.78 -28.66 -18.65
N GLY A 72 2.42 -27.52 -18.34
CA GLY A 72 3.08 -26.67 -19.33
C GLY A 72 2.14 -25.97 -20.32
N TRP A 73 0.86 -25.79 -19.95
CA TRP A 73 -0.01 -24.84 -20.65
C TRP A 73 0.55 -23.43 -20.45
N THR A 74 0.61 -22.67 -21.53
CA THR A 74 1.29 -21.37 -21.53
C THR A 74 0.37 -20.30 -22.09
N TRP A 75 0.22 -19.22 -21.34
CA TRP A 75 -0.39 -17.97 -21.78
C TRP A 75 0.70 -16.92 -22.04
N ASP A 76 0.42 -15.95 -22.89
CA ASP A 76 1.25 -14.74 -22.93
C ASP A 76 0.92 -13.81 -21.75
N LEU A 77 1.61 -12.66 -21.65
CA LEU A 77 1.38 -11.69 -20.57
C LEU A 77 0.06 -10.91 -20.73
N SER A 78 -0.61 -11.01 -21.90
CA SER A 78 -1.98 -10.52 -22.10
C SER A 78 -3.04 -11.48 -21.57
N GLY A 79 -2.64 -12.69 -21.17
CA GLY A 79 -3.53 -13.74 -20.68
C GLY A 79 -4.14 -14.60 -21.79
N GLU A 80 -3.67 -14.50 -23.04
CA GLU A 80 -4.15 -15.32 -24.15
C GLU A 80 -3.40 -16.66 -24.17
N LEU A 81 -4.14 -17.77 -24.33
CA LEU A 81 -3.54 -19.11 -24.36
C LEU A 81 -2.75 -19.32 -25.66
N LYS A 82 -1.42 -19.47 -25.56
CA LYS A 82 -0.53 -19.65 -26.72
C LYS A 82 -0.11 -21.08 -26.97
N ARG A 83 0.04 -21.89 -25.92
CA ARG A 83 0.57 -23.24 -26.06
C ARG A 83 -0.11 -24.24 -25.13
N VAL A 84 -0.49 -25.38 -25.73
CA VAL A 84 -0.94 -26.58 -25.02
C VAL A 84 -0.05 -27.74 -25.46
N PRO A 85 0.73 -28.36 -24.56
CA PRO A 85 1.51 -29.55 -24.89
C PRO A 85 0.63 -30.66 -25.45
N ASN A 86 1.09 -31.31 -26.52
CA ASN A 86 0.36 -32.37 -27.20
C ASN A 86 -1.09 -31.99 -27.58
N ARG A 87 -1.36 -30.72 -27.93
CA ARG A 87 -2.70 -30.20 -28.28
C ARG A 87 -3.49 -31.09 -29.25
N LYS A 88 -2.82 -31.71 -30.23
CA LYS A 88 -3.47 -32.63 -31.20
C LYS A 88 -4.18 -33.82 -30.53
N GLY A 89 -3.81 -34.18 -29.30
CA GLY A 89 -4.48 -35.23 -28.53
C GLY A 89 -5.78 -34.79 -27.83
N PHE A 90 -6.10 -33.50 -27.80
CA PHE A 90 -7.28 -32.94 -27.11
C PHE A 90 -8.52 -32.77 -28.01
N GLY A 91 -8.52 -33.31 -29.23
CA GLY A 91 -9.60 -33.07 -30.20
C GLY A 91 -9.71 -31.58 -30.55
N THR A 92 -10.95 -31.08 -30.70
CA THR A 92 -11.20 -29.66 -30.94
C THR A 92 -11.04 -28.87 -29.64
N LEU A 93 -9.92 -28.16 -29.52
CA LEU A 93 -9.63 -27.23 -28.41
C LEU A 93 -9.40 -25.82 -28.98
N PRO A 94 -10.42 -24.95 -29.01
CA PRO A 94 -10.24 -23.55 -29.37
C PRO A 94 -9.48 -22.84 -28.25
N MET A 95 -8.29 -22.31 -28.57
CA MET A 95 -7.42 -21.68 -27.55
C MET A 95 -8.03 -20.38 -27.02
N SER A 96 -8.79 -19.70 -27.89
CA SER A 96 -9.56 -18.49 -27.58
C SER A 96 -10.59 -18.67 -26.47
N ASP A 97 -11.02 -19.89 -26.18
CA ASP A 97 -12.06 -20.18 -25.18
C ASP A 97 -11.46 -20.32 -23.77
N LEU A 98 -10.13 -20.38 -23.66
CA LEU A 98 -9.41 -20.61 -22.42
C LEU A 98 -8.34 -19.54 -22.11
N PRO A 99 -8.64 -18.23 -22.24
CA PRO A 99 -7.75 -17.18 -21.75
C PRO A 99 -7.69 -17.23 -20.22
N LEU A 100 -6.76 -16.52 -19.60
CA LEU A 100 -6.81 -16.32 -18.16
C LEU A 100 -8.08 -15.56 -17.76
N ILE A 101 -8.55 -15.77 -16.53
CA ILE A 101 -9.72 -15.07 -16.01
C ILE A 101 -9.24 -13.69 -15.55
N ALA A 102 -9.67 -12.64 -16.25
CA ALA A 102 -9.31 -11.27 -15.93
C ALA A 102 -9.83 -10.84 -14.55
N VAL A 103 -9.09 -9.92 -13.93
CA VAL A 103 -9.41 -9.22 -12.69
C VAL A 103 -9.27 -7.73 -12.99
N ASN A 104 -10.17 -6.89 -12.48
CA ASN A 104 -10.04 -5.44 -12.65
C ASN A 104 -8.76 -4.97 -11.95
N VAL A 105 -7.98 -4.14 -12.62
CA VAL A 105 -6.76 -3.52 -12.08
C VAL A 105 -6.75 -2.06 -12.49
N ASP A 106 -6.37 -1.19 -11.56
CA ASP A 106 -6.24 0.23 -11.80
C ASP A 106 -5.20 0.83 -10.84
N VAL A 107 -4.75 2.05 -11.12
CA VAL A 107 -3.70 2.73 -10.37
C VAL A 107 -4.20 4.09 -9.91
N TRP A 108 -4.03 4.37 -8.62
CA TRP A 108 -4.12 5.73 -8.09
C TRP A 108 -2.80 6.10 -7.44
N GLU A 109 -2.22 7.21 -7.91
CA GLU A 109 -0.85 7.65 -7.56
C GLU A 109 0.17 6.55 -7.87
N ARG A 110 0.64 5.84 -6.83
CA ARG A 110 1.57 4.72 -6.94
C ARG A 110 1.02 3.41 -6.42
N LEU A 111 -0.24 3.39 -6.03
CA LEU A 111 -0.90 2.24 -5.46
C LEU A 111 -1.65 1.50 -6.57
N VAL A 112 -1.34 0.21 -6.71
CA VAL A 112 -2.04 -0.68 -7.64
C VAL A 112 -3.18 -1.33 -6.90
N PHE A 113 -4.40 -1.17 -7.41
CA PHE A 113 -5.60 -1.76 -6.86
C PHE A 113 -6.09 -2.91 -7.73
N VAL A 114 -6.71 -3.92 -7.10
CA VAL A 114 -7.38 -5.01 -7.79
C VAL A 114 -8.81 -5.21 -7.28
N ASN A 115 -9.70 -5.67 -8.17
CA ASN A 115 -11.05 -6.08 -7.81
C ASN A 115 -11.47 -7.31 -8.64
N LEU A 116 -11.87 -8.39 -7.98
CA LEU A 116 -12.24 -9.64 -8.66
C LEU A 116 -13.62 -9.56 -9.32
N ASP A 117 -14.44 -8.57 -8.97
CA ASP A 117 -15.70 -8.28 -9.64
C ASP A 117 -15.45 -7.44 -10.88
N THR A 118 -15.53 -8.06 -12.06
CA THR A 118 -15.31 -7.38 -13.34
C THR A 118 -16.42 -6.38 -13.67
N ASN A 119 -17.51 -6.34 -12.91
CA ASN A 119 -18.57 -5.33 -13.03
C ASN A 119 -18.47 -4.24 -11.94
N ALA A 120 -17.38 -4.21 -11.17
CA ALA A 120 -17.17 -3.16 -10.17
C ALA A 120 -17.16 -1.76 -10.81
N MET A 121 -17.54 -0.77 -10.02
CA MET A 121 -17.35 0.63 -10.42
C MET A 121 -15.86 0.94 -10.64
N PRO A 122 -15.53 1.91 -11.50
CA PRO A 122 -14.16 2.39 -11.69
C PRO A 122 -13.49 2.76 -10.36
N LEU A 123 -12.16 2.61 -10.27
CA LEU A 123 -11.41 2.96 -9.06
C LEU A 123 -11.58 4.44 -8.70
N ALA A 124 -11.55 5.33 -9.69
CA ALA A 124 -11.73 6.76 -9.48
C ALA A 124 -13.05 7.09 -8.74
N ASP A 125 -14.14 6.41 -9.09
CA ASP A 125 -15.44 6.59 -8.44
C ASP A 125 -15.45 5.98 -7.03
N TYR A 126 -14.77 4.84 -6.84
CA TYR A 126 -14.64 4.19 -5.54
C TYR A 126 -13.84 5.01 -4.54
N LEU A 127 -12.84 5.78 -5.00
CA LEU A 127 -12.01 6.61 -4.14
C LEU A 127 -12.72 7.87 -3.64
N GLU A 128 -13.80 8.30 -4.31
CA GLU A 128 -14.63 9.44 -3.92
C GLU A 128 -13.78 10.73 -3.82
N ASP A 129 -13.96 11.57 -2.80
CA ASP A 129 -13.19 12.81 -2.68
C ASP A 129 -11.80 12.63 -2.04
N LEU A 130 -11.47 11.41 -1.57
CA LEU A 130 -10.19 11.12 -0.91
C LEU A 130 -9.00 11.63 -1.75
N PRO A 131 -8.90 11.39 -3.07
CA PRO A 131 -7.77 11.85 -3.87
C PRO A 131 -7.57 13.37 -3.84
N ALA A 132 -8.66 14.13 -3.89
CA ALA A 132 -8.59 15.59 -3.87
C ALA A 132 -8.22 16.11 -2.49
N ASP A 133 -8.78 15.50 -1.44
CA ASP A 133 -8.61 15.91 -0.06
C ASP A 133 -7.17 15.65 0.47
N ILE A 134 -6.52 14.57 0.02
CA ILE A 134 -5.13 14.25 0.39
C ILE A 134 -4.08 14.60 -0.67
N ALA A 135 -4.43 15.36 -1.71
CA ALA A 135 -3.51 15.71 -2.79
C ALA A 135 -2.22 16.39 -2.29
N TRP A 136 -2.30 17.13 -1.18
CA TRP A 136 -1.16 17.75 -0.52
C TRP A 136 -0.11 16.76 0.01
N CYS A 137 -0.50 15.49 0.24
CA CYS A 137 0.43 14.44 0.63
C CYS A 137 1.37 14.02 -0.51
N ARG A 138 1.06 14.37 -1.78
CA ARG A 138 1.89 14.06 -2.95
C ARG A 138 2.32 12.58 -3.02
N LEU A 139 1.39 11.65 -2.78
CA LEU A 139 1.67 10.21 -2.73
C LEU A 139 2.39 9.68 -4.00
N GLY A 140 2.18 10.33 -5.15
CA GLY A 140 2.88 10.10 -6.42
C GLY A 140 4.40 10.19 -6.37
N ASP A 141 4.94 10.96 -5.42
CA ASP A 141 6.38 11.23 -5.31
C ASP A 141 7.12 10.17 -4.47
N PHE A 142 6.40 9.42 -3.65
CA PHE A 142 6.98 8.39 -2.80
C PHE A 142 7.46 7.18 -3.62
N ARG A 143 8.29 6.32 -3.01
CA ARG A 143 8.69 5.03 -3.59
C ARG A 143 8.61 3.98 -2.50
N CYS A 144 8.16 2.78 -2.86
CA CYS A 144 8.15 1.67 -1.91
C CYS A 144 9.59 1.23 -1.64
N TYR A 145 10.10 1.58 -0.45
CA TYR A 145 11.43 1.13 -0.01
C TYR A 145 11.41 -0.28 0.59
N ALA A 146 10.36 -0.60 1.35
CA ALA A 146 10.20 -1.88 2.00
C ALA A 146 8.72 -2.21 2.22
N THR A 147 8.40 -3.49 2.17
CA THR A 147 7.09 -4.05 2.55
C THR A 147 7.31 -5.02 3.70
N MET A 148 6.52 -4.90 4.76
CA MET A 148 6.55 -5.80 5.90
C MET A 148 5.20 -6.51 6.04
N THR A 149 5.23 -7.78 6.39
CA THR A 149 4.04 -8.58 6.66
C THR A 149 4.18 -9.20 8.03
N ILE A 150 3.14 -9.04 8.85
CA ILE A 150 3.08 -9.55 10.21
C ILE A 150 1.78 -10.32 10.35
N ASP A 151 1.88 -11.59 10.72
CA ASP A 151 0.71 -12.39 11.04
C ASP A 151 0.21 -12.04 12.44
N VAL A 152 -1.06 -11.64 12.53
CA VAL A 152 -1.72 -11.27 13.78
C VAL A 152 -2.89 -12.22 13.99
N ASP A 153 -2.92 -12.90 15.13
CA ASP A 153 -4.02 -13.81 15.52
C ASP A 153 -5.23 -12.99 16.03
N ALA A 154 -5.84 -12.24 15.12
CA ALA A 154 -6.99 -11.40 15.39
C ALA A 154 -7.91 -11.34 14.17
N ASN A 155 -9.15 -10.92 14.39
CA ASN A 155 -10.01 -10.57 13.27
C ASN A 155 -9.49 -9.29 12.59
N TRP A 156 -9.44 -9.27 11.25
CA TRP A 156 -8.98 -8.10 10.50
C TRP A 156 -9.70 -6.79 10.88
N LYS A 157 -11.00 -6.88 11.26
CA LYS A 157 -11.78 -5.72 11.69
C LYS A 157 -11.24 -5.10 12.96
N THR A 158 -10.75 -5.91 13.91
CA THR A 158 -10.16 -5.40 15.16
C THR A 158 -8.93 -4.53 14.89
N ILE A 159 -8.13 -4.92 13.89
CA ILE A 159 -6.96 -4.14 13.46
C ILE A 159 -7.43 -2.85 12.77
N ALA A 160 -8.35 -2.96 11.81
CA ALA A 160 -8.89 -1.80 11.09
C ALA A 160 -9.55 -0.78 12.04
N ASP A 161 -10.34 -1.26 13.01
CA ASP A 161 -11.01 -0.43 14.03
C ASP A 161 -9.97 0.31 14.88
N GLY A 162 -8.92 -0.38 15.35
CA GLY A 162 -7.86 0.23 16.16
C GLY A 162 -7.02 1.29 15.41
N PHE A 163 -6.88 1.17 14.09
CA PHE A 163 -6.27 2.22 13.26
C PHE A 163 -7.24 3.36 12.89
N SER A 164 -8.53 3.19 13.17
CA SER A 164 -9.58 4.16 12.86
C SER A 164 -9.96 5.02 14.07
N GLU A 165 -9.16 5.05 15.14
CA GLU A 165 -9.37 5.91 16.31
C GLU A 165 -8.06 6.23 17.03
N THR A 166 -8.08 7.29 17.85
CA THR A 166 -6.96 7.73 18.70
C THR A 166 -7.25 7.54 20.19
N TYR A 167 -8.42 7.03 20.55
CA TYR A 167 -8.87 6.91 21.93
C TYR A 167 -7.98 5.98 22.76
N HIS A 168 -7.46 4.90 22.16
CA HIS A 168 -6.56 3.97 22.84
C HIS A 168 -5.19 4.59 23.18
N ILE A 169 -4.77 5.66 22.48
CA ILE A 169 -3.45 6.29 22.65
C ILE A 169 -3.26 6.77 24.08
N GLN A 170 -4.33 7.30 24.70
CA GLN A 170 -4.34 7.79 26.08
C GLN A 170 -3.92 6.75 27.11
N THR A 171 -4.11 5.46 26.80
CA THR A 171 -3.83 4.36 27.73
C THR A 171 -2.65 3.52 27.28
N LEU A 172 -2.58 3.19 25.99
CA LEU A 172 -1.60 2.22 25.47
C LEU A 172 -0.30 2.87 24.98
N HIS A 173 -0.31 4.16 24.65
CA HIS A 173 0.82 4.85 24.03
C HIS A 173 1.21 6.12 24.79
N PRO A 174 1.66 6.01 26.05
CA PRO A 174 2.12 7.16 26.83
C PRO A 174 3.26 7.94 26.14
N GLU A 175 4.07 7.26 25.32
CA GLU A 175 5.10 7.86 24.48
C GLU A 175 4.54 8.77 23.38
N LEU A 176 3.43 8.39 22.73
CA LEU A 176 2.78 9.20 21.71
C LEU A 176 2.00 10.36 22.32
N HIS A 177 1.46 10.20 23.52
CA HIS A 177 0.71 11.25 24.23
C HIS A 177 1.52 12.55 24.41
N ARG A 178 2.86 12.46 24.44
CA ARG A 178 3.76 13.62 24.58
C ARG A 178 4.08 14.31 23.25
N CYS A 179 3.79 13.70 22.10
CA CYS A 179 4.16 14.21 20.79
C CYS A 179 3.09 14.08 19.70
N MET A 180 1.85 13.72 20.07
CA MET A 180 0.69 13.67 19.18
C MET A 180 -0.54 14.31 19.83
N ASP A 181 -1.36 14.99 19.03
CA ASP A 181 -2.74 15.37 19.41
C ASP A 181 -3.69 14.18 19.20
N ASP A 182 -4.12 13.57 20.31
CA ASP A 182 -5.04 12.43 20.34
C ASP A 182 -6.52 12.83 20.50
N VAL A 183 -6.80 14.12 20.80
CA VAL A 183 -8.16 14.60 21.11
C VAL A 183 -8.79 15.27 19.90
N TYR A 184 -8.04 16.14 19.22
CA TYR A 184 -8.51 16.88 18.05
C TYR A 184 -8.01 16.22 16.76
N ALA A 185 -8.37 14.96 16.57
CA ALA A 185 -8.05 14.16 15.39
C ALA A 185 -9.28 14.02 14.47
N PRO A 186 -9.50 14.94 13.51
CA PRO A 186 -10.70 14.92 12.68
C PRO A 186 -10.71 13.68 11.77
N GLN A 187 -11.92 13.19 11.53
CA GLN A 187 -12.19 12.09 10.63
C GLN A 187 -13.20 12.51 9.57
N THR A 188 -12.91 12.16 8.32
CA THR A 188 -13.84 12.28 7.20
C THR A 188 -14.15 10.89 6.70
N ILE A 189 -15.44 10.57 6.62
CA ILE A 189 -15.93 9.28 6.11
C ILE A 189 -16.83 9.59 4.92
N TRP A 190 -16.49 9.02 3.77
CA TRP A 190 -17.32 9.06 2.58
C TRP A 190 -18.20 7.80 2.55
N GLY A 191 -18.26 7.06 1.44
CA GLY A 191 -18.96 5.79 1.34
C GLY A 191 -18.04 4.58 1.47
N HIS A 192 -16.98 4.55 0.66
CA HIS A 192 -16.02 3.46 0.54
C HIS A 192 -14.65 3.82 1.12
N THR A 193 -14.34 5.11 1.22
CA THR A 193 -13.08 5.63 1.76
C THR A 193 -13.29 6.48 3.01
N GLY A 194 -12.20 6.68 3.74
CA GLY A 194 -12.15 7.56 4.89
C GLY A 194 -10.73 8.07 5.12
N LYS A 195 -10.64 9.20 5.82
CA LYS A 195 -9.38 9.81 6.25
C LYS A 195 -9.47 10.10 7.75
N SER A 196 -8.39 9.84 8.46
CA SER A 196 -8.16 10.31 9.83
C SER A 196 -6.90 11.15 9.83
N GLU A 197 -6.94 12.32 10.46
CA GLU A 197 -5.79 13.24 10.54
C GLU A 197 -5.31 13.35 11.97
N GLN A 198 -4.01 13.11 12.19
CA GLN A 198 -3.37 13.27 13.49
C GLN A 198 -2.16 14.19 13.36
N ARG A 199 -2.09 15.21 14.22
CA ARG A 199 -0.95 16.11 14.26
C ARG A 199 0.12 15.55 15.19
N TYR A 200 1.32 15.37 14.65
CA TYR A 200 2.52 15.06 15.41
C TYR A 200 3.34 16.31 15.70
N GLY A 201 4.26 16.24 16.66
CA GLY A 201 5.10 17.36 17.08
C GLY A 201 4.38 18.34 18.01
N VAL A 202 3.26 17.92 18.60
CA VAL A 202 2.49 18.66 19.62
C VAL A 202 2.14 17.72 20.77
N ALA A 203 2.06 18.23 22.00
CA ALA A 203 1.62 17.41 23.13
C ALA A 203 0.10 17.21 23.11
N SER A 204 -0.37 16.10 23.67
CA SER A 204 -1.80 15.87 23.88
C SER A 204 -2.45 17.03 24.65
N PRO A 205 -3.65 17.48 24.26
CA PRO A 205 -4.44 18.45 25.02
C PRO A 205 -4.80 18.02 26.45
N GLN A 206 -4.66 16.72 26.79
CA GLN A 206 -4.96 16.22 28.13
C GLN A 206 -3.78 16.36 29.12
N ILE A 207 -2.57 16.64 28.62
CA ILE A 207 -1.41 16.90 29.49
C ILE A 207 -1.61 18.26 30.16
N LYS A 208 -1.71 18.25 31.49
CA LYS A 208 -1.95 19.47 32.30
C LYS A 208 -0.75 20.40 32.34
N ASP A 209 0.44 19.83 32.44
CA ASP A 209 1.69 20.58 32.54
C ASP A 209 2.27 20.77 31.14
N ALA A 210 2.47 22.02 30.74
CA ALA A 210 3.02 22.33 29.42
C ALA A 210 4.39 21.68 29.24
N LEU A 211 4.53 20.85 28.20
CA LEU A 211 5.80 20.27 27.82
C LEU A 211 6.67 21.30 27.09
N THR A 212 7.97 21.23 27.32
CA THR A 212 8.96 21.98 26.55
C THR A 212 9.10 21.42 25.14
N ASN A 213 9.61 22.23 24.21
CA ASN A 213 9.91 21.76 22.84
C ASN A 213 10.86 20.55 22.82
N ALA A 214 11.83 20.53 23.74
CA ALA A 214 12.77 19.41 23.87
C ALA A 214 12.05 18.12 24.29
N GLU A 215 11.10 18.19 25.22
CA GLU A 215 10.34 17.02 25.67
C GLU A 215 9.41 16.45 24.59
N ILE A 216 8.78 17.32 23.79
CA ILE A 216 7.94 16.92 22.65
C ILE A 216 8.82 16.27 21.57
N TRP A 217 9.97 16.89 21.28
CA TRP A 217 10.95 16.38 20.34
C TRP A 217 11.48 15.01 20.74
N ASP A 218 11.89 14.83 22.00
CA ASP A 218 12.43 13.56 22.50
C ASP A 218 11.38 12.44 22.37
N ALA A 219 10.12 12.72 22.69
CA ALA A 219 9.03 11.78 22.53
C ALA A 219 8.77 11.42 21.05
N TYR A 220 8.82 12.40 20.14
CA TYR A 220 8.72 12.13 18.71
C TYR A 220 9.90 11.32 18.17
N VAL A 221 11.13 11.65 18.59
CA VAL A 221 12.34 10.94 18.15
C VAL A 221 12.35 9.48 18.61
N SER A 222 11.93 9.21 19.85
CA SER A 222 11.85 7.84 20.38
C SER A 222 10.84 6.97 19.62
N THR A 223 9.74 7.56 19.15
CA THR A 223 8.64 6.84 18.48
C THR A 223 8.77 6.80 16.96
N GLN A 224 9.17 7.91 16.34
CA GLN A 224 9.11 8.16 14.90
C GLN A 224 10.44 8.71 14.32
N GLY A 225 11.51 8.84 15.12
CA GLY A 225 12.77 9.46 14.70
C GLY A 225 13.40 8.83 13.46
N MET A 226 13.25 7.52 13.29
CA MET A 226 13.74 6.79 12.12
C MET A 226 13.11 7.26 10.80
N LEU A 227 11.88 7.78 10.82
CA LEU A 227 11.20 8.32 9.63
C LEU A 227 11.89 9.60 9.09
N MET A 228 12.62 10.30 9.95
CA MET A 228 13.37 11.52 9.61
C MET A 228 14.89 11.34 9.75
N GLY A 229 15.38 10.11 9.88
CA GLY A 229 16.82 9.83 9.99
C GLY A 229 17.49 10.22 11.29
N VAL A 230 16.70 10.45 12.33
CA VAL A 230 17.18 10.94 13.61
C VAL A 230 17.24 9.77 14.58
N ALA A 231 18.43 9.51 15.11
CA ALA A 231 18.63 8.47 16.12
C ALA A 231 18.01 8.87 17.46
N GLU A 232 17.54 7.87 18.19
CA GLU A 232 17.05 8.06 19.56
C GLU A 232 18.08 8.79 20.44
N GLY A 233 17.62 9.75 21.24
CA GLY A 233 18.48 10.59 22.09
C GLY A 233 19.16 11.76 21.39
N THR A 234 18.91 11.99 20.10
CA THR A 234 19.35 13.22 19.43
C THR A 234 18.62 14.42 20.03
N PRO A 235 19.32 15.45 20.54
CA PRO A 235 18.68 16.58 21.22
C PRO A 235 17.93 17.49 20.24
N TYR A 236 16.94 18.23 20.78
CA TYR A 236 16.22 19.26 20.01
C TYR A 236 17.20 20.34 19.49
N PRO A 237 17.19 20.65 18.18
CA PRO A 237 18.17 21.55 17.56
C PRO A 237 17.78 23.03 17.74
N ALA A 238 17.77 23.50 19.00
CA ALA A 238 17.32 24.84 19.36
C ALA A 238 18.11 25.97 18.69
N ASP A 239 19.37 25.73 18.32
CA ASP A 239 20.25 26.67 17.64
C ASP A 239 19.98 26.79 16.14
N GLN A 240 19.31 25.79 15.55
CA GLN A 240 18.97 25.74 14.12
C GLN A 240 17.50 26.10 13.85
N ALA A 241 16.65 26.04 14.89
CA ALA A 241 15.25 26.41 14.80
C ALA A 241 15.09 27.93 14.68
N ARG A 242 14.15 28.40 13.85
CA ARG A 242 13.78 29.83 13.81
C ARG A 242 13.10 30.21 15.14
N PRO A 243 13.18 31.48 15.59
CA PRO A 243 12.67 31.90 16.92
C PRO A 243 11.20 31.53 17.22
N ASP A 244 10.35 31.45 16.20
CA ASP A 244 8.92 31.10 16.33
C ASP A 244 8.57 29.76 15.67
N GLN A 245 9.58 28.95 15.32
CA GLN A 245 9.37 27.66 14.67
C GLN A 245 8.86 26.65 15.68
N SER A 246 7.67 26.10 15.42
CA SER A 246 7.11 25.03 16.24
C SER A 246 7.83 23.70 16.03
N VAL A 247 7.70 22.76 16.98
CA VAL A 247 8.41 21.47 16.93
C VAL A 247 8.00 20.65 15.71
N ASP A 248 6.71 20.67 15.34
CA ASP A 248 6.19 20.02 14.14
C ASP A 248 6.77 20.61 12.84
N GLU A 249 7.02 21.92 12.77
CA GLU A 249 7.74 22.54 11.65
C GLU A 249 9.19 22.07 11.58
N VAL A 250 9.89 21.93 12.72
CA VAL A 250 11.27 21.39 12.76
C VAL A 250 11.28 19.93 12.28
N ILE A 251 10.32 19.12 12.73
CA ILE A 251 10.15 17.73 12.30
C ILE A 251 9.90 17.66 10.80
N ALA A 252 9.02 18.50 10.26
CA ALA A 252 8.70 18.55 8.84
C ALA A 252 9.92 18.95 7.99
N ASP A 253 10.69 19.96 8.40
CA ASP A 253 11.91 20.38 7.72
C ASP A 253 12.95 19.24 7.68
N ARG A 254 13.15 18.53 8.80
CA ARG A 254 14.07 17.39 8.86
C ARG A 254 13.60 16.20 8.04
N THR A 255 12.31 15.89 8.06
CA THR A 255 11.72 14.82 7.26
C THR A 255 11.95 15.07 5.77
N ARG A 256 11.72 16.31 5.31
CA ARG A 256 12.01 16.72 3.92
C ARG A 256 13.49 16.61 3.58
N ALA A 257 14.38 17.12 4.45
CA ALA A 257 15.83 17.02 4.22
C ALA A 257 16.29 15.56 4.10
N PHE A 258 15.80 14.69 4.99
CA PHE A 258 16.14 13.26 5.01
C PHE A 258 15.62 12.50 3.79
N ALA A 259 14.45 12.87 3.28
CA ALA A 259 13.89 12.36 2.03
C ALA A 259 14.74 12.80 0.82
N ALA A 260 15.12 14.08 0.75
CA ALA A 260 15.95 14.63 -0.32
C ALA A 260 17.31 13.94 -0.44
N GLU A 261 17.95 13.60 0.69
CA GLU A 261 19.20 12.81 0.71
C GLU A 261 19.07 11.42 0.06
N ARG A 262 17.84 10.88 -0.03
CA ARG A 262 17.52 9.59 -0.67
C ARG A 262 17.02 9.72 -2.09
N GLY A 263 17.06 10.92 -2.67
CA GLY A 263 16.55 11.17 -4.01
C GLY A 263 15.03 11.10 -4.10
N VAL A 264 14.34 11.30 -2.98
CA VAL A 264 12.89 11.53 -2.92
C VAL A 264 12.69 13.03 -2.76
N ASP A 265 12.13 13.69 -3.78
CA ASP A 265 11.84 15.14 -3.79
C ASP A 265 10.62 15.47 -2.91
#